data_AF-A0A7C3IVG5-F1
#
_entry.id   AF-A0A7C3IVG5-F1
#
_cell.length_a   1.000
_cell.length_b   1.000
_cell.length_c   1.000
_cell.angle_alpha   90.00
_cell.angle_beta   90.00
_cell.angle_gamma   90.00
#
_symmetry.space_group_name_H-M   'P 1'
#
loop_
_entity.id
_entity.type
_entity.pdbx_description
1 polymer ?
#
loop_
_entity_poly.entity_id
_entity_poly.type
_entity_poly.pdbx_seq_one_letter_code
_entity_poly.pdbx_strand_id
1 'polypeptide(L)'
;MRSIETLTSIEGRKLLLEIFHELRYEKQRPSLATLGILWKICTQERDISKYVKKDVTIAHPLGFFSGTGLWMEEIVNRYFFATINSFVYFGAAILLILIGIRRFSDKIDDSIVIAGIAFESLMLIFMFIVMLFTPKDDSKNGSYQDDDKSSVTDLIIEVGEIATDFAKVVVNLEKLSDNITTLIETQQLLVQSVNHVAELTSQAVSPNPKLLETMERTSIALESFKQSVDNLNLSAEALRKDEIELAVRREVERILVQKLSNS
;
A
#
# COMPACT_ATOMS: atom_id res chain seq x y z
N MET A 1 8.31 -22.33 10.46
CA MET A 1 8.19 -23.70 9.93
C MET A 1 6.77 -23.91 9.47
N ARG A 2 6.53 -24.07 8.16
CA ARG A 2 5.21 -24.49 7.64
C ARG A 2 5.33 -25.96 7.26
N SER A 3 4.52 -26.80 7.90
CA SER A 3 4.40 -28.22 7.62
C SER A 3 3.22 -28.40 6.66
N ILE A 4 3.48 -28.95 5.47
CA ILE A 4 2.43 -29.34 4.54
C ILE A 4 2.31 -30.86 4.61
N GLU A 5 1.10 -31.35 4.87
CA GLU A 5 0.87 -32.77 5.12
C GLU A 5 1.07 -33.63 3.87
N THR A 6 0.69 -33.16 2.68
CA THR A 6 0.86 -33.87 1.40
C THR A 6 1.01 -32.92 0.20
N LEU A 7 1.83 -33.30 -0.78
CA LEU A 7 1.98 -32.57 -2.07
C LEU A 7 0.72 -32.62 -2.95
N THR A 8 -0.23 -33.51 -2.65
CA THR A 8 -1.54 -33.60 -3.31
C THR A 8 -2.54 -32.52 -2.91
N SER A 9 -2.27 -31.78 -1.83
CA SER A 9 -3.11 -30.65 -1.43
C SER A 9 -2.97 -29.49 -2.44
N ILE A 10 -4.02 -28.69 -2.62
CA ILE A 10 -4.03 -27.46 -3.43
C ILE A 10 -2.86 -26.53 -3.05
N GLU A 11 -2.48 -26.51 -1.76
CA GLU A 11 -1.32 -25.78 -1.28
C GLU A 11 0.03 -26.38 -1.74
N GLY A 12 0.12 -27.71 -1.85
CA GLY A 12 1.29 -28.42 -2.35
C GLY A 12 1.49 -28.24 -3.87
N ARG A 13 0.39 -28.27 -4.63
CA ARG A 13 0.35 -27.97 -6.07
C ARG A 13 0.80 -26.54 -6.38
N LYS A 14 0.33 -25.56 -5.59
CA LYS A 14 0.76 -24.16 -5.70
C LYS A 14 2.24 -23.98 -5.35
N LEU A 15 2.73 -24.71 -4.37
CA LEU A 15 4.14 -24.70 -3.98
C LEU A 15 5.04 -25.30 -5.08
N LEU A 16 4.62 -26.38 -5.75
CA LEU A 16 5.34 -26.95 -6.90
C LEU A 16 5.46 -25.97 -8.07
N LEU A 17 4.42 -25.17 -8.33
CA LEU A 17 4.47 -24.10 -9.33
C LEU A 17 5.43 -22.97 -8.95
N GLU A 18 5.43 -22.55 -7.68
CA GLU A 18 6.40 -21.57 -7.17
C GLU A 18 7.84 -22.09 -7.27
N ILE A 19 8.08 -23.36 -6.92
CA ILE A 19 9.38 -24.04 -7.06
C ILE A 19 9.81 -24.08 -8.54
N PHE A 20 8.91 -24.45 -9.45
CA PHE A 20 9.22 -24.47 -10.88
C PHE A 20 9.63 -23.09 -11.39
N HIS A 21 8.91 -22.05 -10.95
CA HIS A 21 9.22 -20.67 -11.32
C HIS A 21 10.57 -20.21 -10.74
N GLU A 22 10.88 -20.54 -9.49
CA GLU A 22 12.14 -20.20 -8.83
C GLU A 22 13.33 -20.92 -9.49
N LEU A 23 13.21 -22.22 -9.80
CA LEU A 23 14.27 -22.97 -10.47
C LEU A 23 14.52 -22.52 -11.91
N ARG A 24 13.45 -22.15 -12.63
CA ARG A 24 13.53 -21.77 -14.04
C ARG A 24 14.00 -20.32 -14.22
N TYR A 25 13.47 -19.38 -13.44
CA TYR A 25 13.68 -17.96 -13.67
C TYR A 25 14.73 -17.34 -12.73
N GLU A 26 14.83 -17.73 -11.46
CA GLU A 26 15.87 -17.20 -10.56
C GLU A 26 17.21 -17.93 -10.70
N LYS A 27 17.19 -19.27 -10.84
CA LYS A 27 18.42 -20.09 -10.92
C LYS A 27 18.86 -20.47 -12.33
N GLN A 28 18.11 -20.06 -13.37
CA GLN A 28 18.41 -20.25 -14.80
C GLN A 28 18.94 -21.65 -15.17
N ARG A 29 18.38 -22.72 -14.59
CA ARG A 29 18.81 -24.09 -14.90
C ARG A 29 18.19 -24.58 -16.20
N PRO A 30 18.89 -25.42 -16.99
CA PRO A 30 18.36 -25.97 -18.23
C PRO A 30 17.11 -26.82 -17.96
N SER A 31 16.13 -26.75 -18.86
CA SER A 31 14.77 -27.29 -18.66
C SER A 31 14.71 -28.80 -18.37
N LEU A 32 15.70 -29.57 -18.82
CA LEU A 32 15.80 -31.00 -18.53
C LEU A 32 16.31 -31.26 -17.10
N ALA A 33 17.22 -30.42 -16.60
CA ALA A 33 17.72 -30.53 -15.23
C ALA A 33 16.65 -30.12 -14.21
N THR A 34 15.82 -29.12 -14.52
CA THR A 34 14.69 -28.71 -13.68
C THR A 34 13.61 -29.79 -13.62
N LEU A 35 13.32 -30.46 -14.75
CA LEU A 35 12.42 -31.61 -14.81
C LEU A 35 12.87 -32.76 -13.92
N GLY A 36 14.15 -33.15 -14.01
CA GLY A 36 14.71 -34.23 -13.20
C GLY A 36 14.78 -33.90 -11.71
N ILE A 37 15.01 -32.63 -11.36
CA ILE A 37 15.00 -32.16 -9.97
C ILE A 37 13.57 -32.14 -9.42
N LEU A 38 12.58 -31.62 -10.16
CA LEU A 38 11.18 -31.69 -9.72
C LEU A 38 10.70 -33.15 -9.60
N TRP A 39 11.11 -34.02 -10.51
CA TRP A 39 10.80 -35.45 -10.42
C TRP A 39 11.37 -36.08 -9.14
N LYS A 40 12.62 -35.75 -8.79
CA LYS A 40 13.26 -36.20 -7.55
C LYS A 40 12.60 -35.62 -6.29
N ILE A 41 12.18 -34.35 -6.35
CA ILE A 41 11.43 -33.68 -5.26
C ILE A 41 10.08 -34.36 -5.06
N CYS A 42 9.34 -34.65 -6.14
CA CYS A 42 8.04 -35.31 -6.07
C CYS A 42 8.11 -36.78 -5.61
N THR A 43 9.24 -37.47 -5.80
CA THR A 43 9.36 -38.92 -5.53
C THR A 43 10.14 -39.29 -4.26
N GLN A 44 11.12 -38.49 -3.84
CA GLN A 44 12.08 -38.91 -2.81
C GLN A 44 12.36 -37.90 -1.69
N GLU A 45 12.24 -36.58 -1.93
CA GLU A 45 12.75 -35.59 -0.97
C GLU A 45 11.68 -35.07 -0.02
N ARG A 46 11.90 -35.26 1.30
CA ARG A 46 11.09 -34.72 2.41
C ARG A 46 11.44 -33.28 2.80
N ASP A 47 12.62 -32.80 2.43
CA ASP A 47 13.14 -31.48 2.80
C ASP A 47 13.37 -30.61 1.55
N ILE A 48 12.54 -29.57 1.39
CA ILE A 48 12.63 -28.59 0.29
C ILE A 48 13.71 -27.51 0.56
N SER A 49 14.27 -27.47 1.78
CA SER A 49 15.23 -26.47 2.27
C SER A 49 16.54 -26.39 1.48
N LYS A 50 16.91 -27.43 0.71
CA LYS A 50 18.08 -27.39 -0.19
C LYS A 50 17.85 -26.65 -1.50
N TYR A 51 16.60 -26.47 -1.92
CA TYR A 51 16.28 -25.95 -3.26
C TYR A 51 15.58 -24.59 -3.23
N VAL A 52 14.94 -24.21 -2.12
CA VAL A 52 14.19 -22.96 -1.91
C VAL A 52 14.68 -22.26 -0.65
N LYS A 53 14.68 -20.93 -0.60
CA LYS A 53 15.04 -20.13 0.61
C LYS A 53 14.04 -20.26 1.77
N LYS A 54 12.97 -21.05 1.62
CA LYS A 54 11.90 -21.25 2.61
C LYS A 54 12.01 -22.65 3.18
N ASP A 55 12.15 -22.74 4.51
CA ASP A 55 12.10 -23.99 5.26
C ASP A 55 10.69 -24.57 5.27
N VAL A 56 10.40 -25.40 4.27
CA VAL A 56 9.17 -26.17 4.16
C VAL A 56 9.54 -27.66 4.16
N THR A 57 9.02 -28.36 5.16
CA THR A 57 9.18 -29.80 5.38
C THR A 57 7.89 -30.49 4.94
N ILE A 58 7.98 -31.51 4.08
CA ILE A 58 6.83 -32.30 3.61
C ILE A 58 6.68 -33.52 4.52
N ALA A 59 5.52 -33.68 5.17
CA ALA A 59 5.33 -34.73 6.18
C ALA A 59 5.28 -36.16 5.56
N HIS A 60 4.61 -36.33 4.42
CA HIS A 60 4.48 -37.62 3.76
C HIS A 60 5.05 -37.62 2.32
N PRO A 61 6.09 -38.41 2.02
CA PRO A 61 6.56 -38.61 0.66
C PRO A 61 5.52 -39.46 -0.08
N LEU A 62 4.96 -38.93 -1.15
CA LEU A 62 4.13 -39.68 -2.07
C LEU A 62 5.07 -40.58 -2.86
N GLY A 63 5.09 -41.88 -2.55
CA GLY A 63 6.05 -42.83 -3.11
C GLY A 63 6.12 -42.82 -4.65
N PHE A 64 7.12 -43.55 -5.20
CA PHE A 64 7.53 -43.48 -6.60
C PHE A 64 6.39 -43.35 -7.62
N PHE A 65 5.35 -44.20 -7.57
CA PHE A 65 4.23 -44.19 -8.54
C PHE A 65 3.26 -43.01 -8.37
N SER A 66 2.98 -42.60 -7.14
CA SER A 66 2.09 -41.46 -6.87
C SER A 66 2.80 -40.14 -7.15
N GLY A 67 4.10 -40.05 -6.85
CA GLY A 67 4.95 -38.90 -7.16
C GLY A 67 5.26 -38.75 -8.64
N THR A 68 5.50 -39.85 -9.38
CA THR A 68 5.63 -39.80 -10.85
C THR A 68 4.31 -39.43 -11.52
N GLY A 69 3.18 -39.94 -11.03
CA GLY A 69 1.85 -39.56 -11.52
C GLY A 69 1.58 -38.06 -11.38
N LEU A 70 1.82 -37.49 -10.19
CA LEU A 70 1.65 -36.06 -9.96
C LEU A 70 2.63 -35.20 -10.77
N TRP A 71 3.87 -35.68 -10.96
CA TRP A 71 4.86 -35.02 -11.83
C TRP A 71 4.44 -35.03 -13.31
N MET A 72 3.91 -36.16 -13.78
CA MET A 72 3.37 -36.28 -15.14
C MET A 72 2.15 -35.38 -15.34
N GLU A 73 1.26 -35.33 -14.34
CA GLU A 73 0.02 -34.55 -14.33
C GLU A 73 0.28 -33.03 -14.34
N GLU A 74 1.16 -32.52 -13.47
CA GLU A 74 1.32 -31.07 -13.29
C GLU A 74 2.43 -30.44 -14.14
N ILE A 75 3.48 -31.19 -14.48
CA ILE A 75 4.68 -30.60 -15.10
C ILE A 75 4.80 -31.06 -16.55
N VAL A 76 4.73 -32.36 -16.80
CA VAL A 76 4.86 -32.90 -18.16
C VAL A 76 3.64 -32.53 -18.99
N ASN A 77 2.43 -32.75 -18.48
CA ASN A 77 1.23 -32.40 -19.22
C ASN A 77 1.12 -30.87 -19.41
N ARG A 78 1.31 -30.08 -18.35
CA ARG A 78 1.13 -28.62 -18.43
C ARG A 78 2.15 -27.89 -19.30
N TYR A 79 3.42 -28.30 -19.28
CA TYR A 79 4.49 -27.59 -19.99
C TYR A 79 5.00 -28.30 -21.25
N PHE A 80 4.80 -29.62 -21.36
CA PHE A 80 5.37 -30.41 -22.45
C PHE A 80 4.32 -31.10 -23.33
N PHE A 81 3.02 -31.06 -23.02
CA PHE A 81 1.99 -31.66 -23.87
C PHE A 81 2.01 -31.12 -25.30
N ALA A 82 2.07 -29.79 -25.48
CA ALA A 82 2.14 -29.19 -26.81
C ALA A 82 3.40 -29.61 -27.59
N THR A 83 4.54 -29.70 -26.90
CA THR A 83 5.81 -30.15 -27.47
C THR A 83 5.72 -31.62 -27.89
N ILE A 84 5.20 -32.49 -27.01
CA ILE A 84 5.03 -33.93 -27.26
C ILE A 84 4.07 -34.15 -28.44
N ASN A 85 2.94 -33.44 -28.46
CA ASN A 85 1.97 -33.52 -29.55
C ASN A 85 2.57 -33.05 -30.89
N SER A 86 3.37 -31.98 -30.86
CA SER A 86 4.10 -31.51 -32.05
C SER A 86 5.12 -32.54 -32.56
N PHE A 87 5.79 -33.26 -31.66
CA PHE A 87 6.70 -34.36 -32.04
C PHE A 87 5.97 -35.54 -32.70
N VAL A 88 4.79 -35.90 -32.19
CA VAL A 88 3.96 -36.96 -32.78
C VAL A 88 3.48 -36.56 -34.18
N TYR A 89 2.92 -35.35 -34.34
CA TYR A 89 2.50 -34.89 -35.66
C TYR A 89 3.68 -34.73 -36.64
N PHE A 90 4.84 -34.34 -36.14
CA PHE A 90 6.06 -34.29 -36.94
C PHE A 90 6.54 -35.69 -37.35
N GLY A 91 6.44 -36.68 -36.45
CA GLY A 91 6.71 -38.09 -36.74
C GLY A 91 5.79 -38.64 -37.83
N ALA A 92 4.48 -38.39 -37.72
CA ALA A 92 3.50 -38.73 -38.74
C ALA A 92 3.81 -38.06 -40.10
N ALA A 93 4.21 -36.79 -40.09
CA ALA A 93 4.61 -36.08 -41.32
C ALA A 93 5.86 -36.70 -41.97
N ILE A 94 6.87 -37.08 -41.17
CA ILE A 94 8.07 -37.78 -41.65
C ILE A 94 7.69 -39.13 -42.27
N LEU A 95 6.77 -39.87 -41.65
CA LEU A 95 6.30 -41.14 -42.19
C LEU A 95 5.59 -40.97 -43.53
N LEU A 96 4.73 -39.96 -43.67
CA LEU A 96 4.08 -39.66 -44.94
C LEU A 96 5.10 -39.31 -46.03
N ILE A 97 6.16 -38.58 -45.68
CA ILE A 97 7.27 -38.27 -46.59
C ILE A 97 8.06 -39.54 -46.95
N LEU A 98 8.39 -40.40 -45.98
CA LEU A 98 9.13 -41.66 -46.22
C LEU A 98 8.34 -42.62 -47.12
N ILE A 99 7.05 -42.79 -46.86
CA ILE A 99 6.16 -43.61 -47.69
C ILE A 99 6.01 -42.97 -49.08
N GLY A 100 5.89 -41.64 -49.15
CA GLY A 100 5.83 -40.89 -50.40
C GLY A 100 7.08 -41.07 -51.25
N ILE A 101 8.28 -40.89 -50.69
CA ILE A 101 9.55 -41.04 -51.40
C ILE A 101 9.78 -42.49 -51.81
N ARG A 102 9.46 -43.48 -50.96
CA ARG A 102 9.52 -44.90 -51.33
C ARG A 102 8.67 -45.20 -52.56
N ARG A 103 7.49 -44.60 -52.68
CA ARG A 103 6.62 -44.79 -53.86
C ARG A 103 7.24 -44.27 -55.16
N PHE A 104 8.12 -43.26 -55.10
CA PHE A 104 8.72 -42.62 -56.27
C PHE A 104 10.22 -42.92 -56.47
N SER A 105 10.86 -43.64 -55.54
CA SER A 105 12.31 -43.89 -55.56
C SER A 105 12.65 -45.19 -54.82
N ASP A 106 13.21 -46.17 -55.54
CA ASP A 106 13.71 -47.47 -55.00
C ASP A 106 15.00 -47.32 -54.16
N LYS A 107 15.39 -46.09 -53.81
CA LYS A 107 16.62 -45.82 -53.05
C LYS A 107 16.48 -45.99 -51.53
N ILE A 108 15.26 -46.17 -51.02
CA ILE A 108 15.00 -46.34 -49.58
C ILE A 108 14.75 -47.82 -49.31
N ASP A 109 15.53 -48.39 -48.40
CA ASP A 109 15.37 -49.76 -47.94
C ASP A 109 14.11 -49.94 -47.09
N ASP A 110 13.43 -51.07 -47.25
CA ASP A 110 12.19 -51.41 -46.55
C ASP A 110 12.37 -51.42 -45.03
N SER A 111 13.58 -51.75 -44.57
CA SER A 111 14.00 -51.69 -43.16
C SER A 111 13.80 -50.32 -42.52
N ILE A 112 14.04 -49.23 -43.28
CA ILE A 112 13.93 -47.85 -42.77
C ILE A 112 12.47 -47.46 -42.59
N VAL A 113 11.59 -47.90 -43.49
CA VAL A 113 10.15 -47.62 -43.39
C VAL A 113 9.54 -48.40 -42.22
N ILE A 114 9.91 -49.66 -42.03
CA ILE A 114 9.46 -50.48 -40.90
C ILE A 114 9.95 -49.87 -39.58
N ALA A 115 11.21 -49.41 -39.52
CA ALA A 115 11.74 -48.71 -38.35
C ALA A 115 10.98 -47.40 -38.06
N GLY A 116 10.61 -46.64 -39.10
CA GLY A 116 9.79 -45.44 -38.97
C GLY A 116 8.39 -45.74 -38.40
N ILE A 117 7.73 -46.79 -38.87
CA ILE A 117 6.41 -47.21 -38.37
C ILE A 117 6.49 -47.66 -36.91
N ALA A 118 7.54 -48.40 -36.55
CA ALA A 118 7.78 -48.84 -35.17
C ALA A 118 8.04 -47.64 -34.25
N PHE A 119 8.83 -46.66 -34.69
CA PHE A 119 9.09 -45.44 -33.94
C PHE A 119 7.83 -44.59 -33.73
N GLU A 120 7.02 -44.42 -34.77
CA GLU A 120 5.74 -43.70 -34.66
C GLU A 120 4.78 -44.37 -33.69
N SER A 121 4.66 -45.70 -33.77
CA SER A 121 3.81 -46.47 -32.86
C SER A 121 4.24 -46.28 -31.40
N LEU A 122 5.54 -46.18 -31.15
CA LEU A 122 6.10 -45.90 -29.83
C LEU A 122 5.79 -44.46 -29.37
N MET A 123 5.85 -43.48 -30.25
CA MET A 123 5.45 -42.10 -29.95
C MET A 123 3.95 -41.97 -29.65
N LEU A 124 3.10 -42.69 -30.37
CA LEU A 124 1.65 -42.72 -30.10
C LEU A 124 1.33 -43.37 -28.75
N ILE A 125 2.02 -44.46 -28.40
CA ILE A 125 1.90 -45.07 -27.06
C ILE A 125 2.36 -44.08 -25.98
N PHE A 126 3.45 -43.36 -26.21
CA PHE A 126 3.93 -42.34 -25.27
C PHE A 126 2.91 -41.20 -25.10
N MET A 127 2.33 -40.69 -26.19
CA MET A 127 1.25 -39.70 -26.14
C MET A 127 0.03 -40.22 -25.38
N PHE A 128 -0.36 -41.48 -25.62
CA PHE A 128 -1.46 -42.11 -24.90
C PHE A 128 -1.21 -42.18 -23.40
N ILE A 129 0.01 -42.53 -22.98
CA ILE A 129 0.41 -42.51 -21.56
C ILE A 129 0.32 -41.10 -20.98
N VAL A 130 0.84 -40.09 -21.66
CA VAL A 130 0.76 -38.68 -21.21
C VAL A 130 -0.69 -38.23 -21.07
N MET A 131 -1.56 -38.63 -22.01
CA MET A 131 -2.99 -38.34 -21.98
C MET A 131 -3.71 -39.05 -20.83
N LEU A 132 -3.30 -40.27 -20.47
CA LEU A 132 -3.84 -41.01 -19.32
C LEU A 132 -3.58 -40.28 -17.99
N PHE A 133 -2.45 -39.58 -17.89
CA PHE A 133 -2.07 -38.77 -16.72
C PHE A 133 -2.50 -37.30 -16.84
N THR A 134 -3.37 -36.95 -17.80
CA THR A 134 -3.95 -35.60 -17.89
C THR A 134 -4.97 -35.41 -16.76
N PRO A 135 -4.85 -34.35 -15.92
CA PRO A 135 -5.85 -34.06 -14.91
C PRO A 135 -7.21 -33.84 -15.57
N LYS A 136 -8.28 -34.38 -14.97
CA LYS A 136 -9.66 -34.12 -15.44
C LYS A 136 -10.01 -32.63 -15.41
N ASP A 137 -9.34 -31.85 -14.56
CA ASP A 137 -9.54 -30.40 -14.39
C ASP A 137 -8.93 -29.54 -15.52
N ASP A 138 -7.97 -30.08 -16.31
CA ASP A 138 -7.33 -29.40 -17.44
C ASP A 138 -7.83 -29.89 -18.82
N SER A 139 -9.03 -30.49 -18.86
CA SER A 139 -9.76 -30.71 -20.12
C SER A 139 -10.24 -29.39 -20.78
N LYS A 140 -9.82 -28.23 -20.27
CA LYS A 140 -10.05 -26.90 -20.85
C LYS A 140 -9.35 -26.64 -22.19
N ASN A 141 -8.45 -27.51 -22.65
CA ASN A 141 -7.72 -27.31 -23.92
C ASN A 141 -8.01 -28.33 -25.03
N GLY A 142 -9.09 -29.11 -24.95
CA GLY A 142 -9.54 -29.83 -26.13
C GLY A 142 -10.58 -30.91 -25.83
N SER A 143 -11.85 -30.53 -25.91
CA SER A 143 -12.97 -31.29 -26.51
C SER A 143 -14.28 -30.59 -26.13
N TYR A 144 -14.92 -29.96 -27.12
CA TYR A 144 -16.25 -29.37 -27.02
C TYR A 144 -17.32 -30.45 -26.78
N GLN A 145 -17.57 -30.86 -25.53
CA GLN A 145 -18.76 -31.63 -25.15
C GLN A 145 -18.97 -31.83 -23.63
N ASP A 146 -18.73 -30.81 -22.77
CA ASP A 146 -19.29 -30.82 -21.39
C ASP A 146 -19.36 -29.41 -20.75
N ASP A 147 -19.69 -28.39 -21.56
CA ASP A 147 -19.58 -26.96 -21.19
C ASP A 147 -20.65 -26.47 -20.19
N ASP A 148 -21.81 -27.13 -20.05
CA ASP A 148 -22.92 -26.53 -19.29
C ASP A 148 -22.87 -26.77 -17.78
N LYS A 149 -22.22 -27.84 -17.29
CA LYS A 149 -22.12 -28.09 -15.83
C LYS A 149 -20.83 -27.52 -15.22
N SER A 150 -19.76 -27.48 -16.00
CA SER A 150 -18.48 -26.91 -15.60
C SER A 150 -18.55 -25.37 -15.57
N SER A 151 -19.16 -24.73 -16.58
CA SER A 151 -19.39 -23.29 -16.58
C SER A 151 -20.24 -22.82 -15.40
N VAL A 152 -21.31 -23.54 -15.06
CA VAL A 152 -22.15 -23.22 -13.90
C VAL A 152 -21.37 -23.35 -12.60
N THR A 153 -20.50 -24.34 -12.46
CA THR A 153 -19.68 -24.52 -11.26
C THR A 153 -18.59 -23.45 -11.16
N ASP A 154 -17.92 -23.13 -12.28
CA ASP A 154 -16.94 -22.05 -12.38
C ASP A 154 -17.57 -20.68 -12.10
N LEU A 155 -18.77 -20.42 -12.64
CA LEU A 155 -19.59 -19.24 -12.34
C LEU A 155 -19.97 -19.17 -10.86
N ILE A 156 -20.32 -20.29 -10.22
CA ILE A 156 -20.62 -20.32 -8.78
C ILE A 156 -19.37 -20.00 -7.96
N ILE A 157 -18.20 -20.53 -8.34
CA ILE A 157 -16.93 -20.23 -7.67
C ILE A 157 -16.56 -18.76 -7.86
N GLU A 158 -16.68 -18.23 -9.08
CA GLU A 158 -16.43 -16.82 -9.41
C GLU A 158 -17.39 -15.89 -8.68
N VAL A 159 -18.68 -16.22 -8.62
CA VAL A 159 -19.68 -15.48 -7.83
C VAL A 159 -19.36 -15.56 -6.33
N GLY A 160 -18.81 -16.68 -5.85
CA GLY A 160 -18.33 -16.82 -4.48
C GLY A 160 -17.11 -15.94 -4.17
N GLU A 161 -16.17 -15.84 -5.11
CA GLU A 161 -15.02 -14.95 -5.02
C GLU A 161 -15.45 -13.48 -5.08
N ILE A 162 -16.34 -13.13 -6.02
CA ILE A 162 -16.95 -11.80 -6.13
C ILE A 162 -17.69 -11.44 -4.84
N ALA A 163 -18.47 -12.36 -4.25
CA ALA A 163 -19.16 -12.11 -2.99
C ALA A 163 -18.18 -11.86 -1.84
N THR A 164 -17.08 -12.60 -1.80
CA THR A 164 -16.02 -12.43 -0.80
C THR A 164 -15.32 -11.08 -0.96
N ASP A 165 -15.03 -10.68 -2.19
CA ASP A 165 -14.42 -9.39 -2.48
C ASP A 165 -15.39 -8.23 -2.25
N PHE A 166 -16.68 -8.42 -2.56
CA PHE A 166 -17.73 -7.46 -2.26
C PHE A 166 -17.87 -7.27 -0.75
N ALA A 167 -17.80 -8.34 0.04
CA ALA A 167 -17.80 -8.25 1.50
C ALA A 167 -16.60 -7.45 2.02
N LYS A 168 -15.39 -7.65 1.46
CA LYS A 168 -14.21 -6.84 1.80
C LYS A 168 -14.41 -5.36 1.44
N VAL A 169 -15.01 -5.08 0.28
CA VAL A 169 -15.32 -3.71 -0.15
C VAL A 169 -16.31 -3.05 0.80
N VAL A 170 -17.36 -3.76 1.22
CA VAL A 170 -18.36 -3.25 2.19
C VAL A 170 -17.69 -2.93 3.52
N VAL A 171 -16.85 -3.83 4.05
CA VAL A 171 -16.11 -3.58 5.31
C VAL A 171 -15.16 -2.37 5.17
N ASN A 172 -14.53 -2.19 4.01
CA ASN A 172 -13.69 -1.02 3.77
C ASN A 172 -14.51 0.27 3.64
N LEU A 173 -15.72 0.21 3.08
CA LEU A 173 -16.67 1.33 3.02
C LEU A 173 -17.15 1.74 4.40
N GLU A 174 -17.43 0.77 5.28
CA GLU A 174 -17.80 1.02 6.67
C GLU A 174 -16.67 1.72 7.42
N LYS A 175 -15.43 1.22 7.29
CA LYS A 175 -14.23 1.91 7.82
C LYS A 175 -14.05 3.32 7.26
N LEU A 176 -14.36 3.53 5.98
CA LEU A 176 -14.27 4.85 5.36
C LEU A 176 -15.33 5.79 5.94
N SER A 177 -16.55 5.29 6.18
CA SER A 177 -17.62 6.02 6.86
C SER A 177 -17.23 6.43 8.28
N ASP A 178 -16.60 5.53 9.04
CA ASP A 178 -16.09 5.83 10.38
C ASP A 178 -15.00 6.91 10.34
N ASN A 179 -14.06 6.80 9.39
CA ASN A 179 -13.02 7.81 9.17
C ASN A 179 -13.60 9.17 8.78
N ILE A 180 -14.68 9.23 7.98
CA ILE A 180 -15.36 10.48 7.67
C ILE A 180 -16.00 11.08 8.91
N THR A 181 -16.63 10.25 9.76
CA THR A 181 -17.26 10.71 11.00
C THR A 181 -16.24 11.33 11.95
N THR A 182 -15.10 10.66 12.14
CA THR A 182 -13.98 11.22 12.94
C THR A 182 -13.41 12.50 12.32
N LEU A 183 -13.33 12.60 10.99
CA LEU A 183 -12.90 13.83 10.32
C LEU A 183 -13.88 14.98 10.57
N ILE A 184 -15.19 14.73 10.55
CA ILE A 184 -16.22 15.73 10.88
C ILE A 184 -16.06 16.22 12.33
N GLU A 185 -15.82 15.32 13.29
CA GLU A 185 -15.57 15.71 14.69
C GLU A 185 -14.32 16.61 14.81
N THR A 186 -13.23 16.27 14.13
CA THR A 186 -12.03 17.12 14.13
C THR A 186 -12.26 18.48 13.47
N GLN A 187 -13.08 18.54 12.41
CA GLN A 187 -13.47 19.81 11.80
C GLN A 187 -14.30 20.67 12.76
N GLN A 188 -15.20 20.09 13.55
CA GLN A 188 -15.97 20.84 14.54
C GLN A 188 -15.06 21.48 15.59
N LEU A 189 -14.02 20.77 16.05
CA LEU A 189 -13.01 21.32 16.97
C LEU A 189 -12.22 22.47 16.33
N LEU A 190 -11.84 22.35 15.06
CA LEU A 190 -11.19 23.44 14.34
C LEU A 190 -12.10 24.67 14.21
N VAL A 191 -13.39 24.48 13.87
CA VAL A 191 -14.36 25.58 13.80
C VAL A 191 -14.52 26.27 15.16
N GLN A 192 -14.59 25.50 16.25
CA GLN A 192 -14.61 26.09 17.60
C GLN A 192 -13.34 26.89 17.90
N SER A 193 -12.16 26.38 17.53
CA SER A 193 -10.90 27.09 17.70
C SER A 193 -10.85 28.38 16.88
N VAL A 194 -11.31 28.35 15.63
CA VAL A 194 -11.41 29.54 14.77
C VAL A 194 -12.38 30.57 15.36
N ASN A 195 -13.53 30.15 15.85
CA ASN A 195 -14.49 31.03 16.51
C ASN A 195 -13.87 31.67 17.77
N HIS A 196 -13.13 30.89 18.57
CA HIS A 196 -12.45 31.41 19.74
C HIS A 196 -11.36 32.44 19.38
N VAL A 197 -10.59 32.18 18.31
CA VAL A 197 -9.61 33.15 17.79
C VAL A 197 -10.31 34.41 17.28
N ALA A 198 -11.42 34.28 16.56
CA ALA A 198 -12.21 35.41 16.08
C ALA A 198 -12.75 36.25 17.25
N GLU A 199 -13.22 35.61 18.32
CA GLU A 199 -13.68 36.27 19.54
C GLU A 199 -12.53 37.00 20.25
N LEU A 200 -11.39 36.34 20.46
CA LEU A 200 -10.19 36.96 21.04
C LEU A 200 -9.69 38.13 20.20
N THR A 201 -9.71 38.00 18.88
CA THR A 201 -9.31 39.06 17.96
C THR A 201 -10.31 40.22 18.02
N SER A 202 -11.61 39.94 18.07
CA SER A 202 -12.63 40.98 18.26
C SER A 202 -12.44 41.71 19.59
N GLN A 203 -12.14 41.00 20.67
CA GLN A 203 -11.85 41.59 21.99
C GLN A 203 -10.55 42.41 21.99
N ALA A 204 -9.55 42.01 21.19
CA ALA A 204 -8.28 42.73 21.06
C ALA A 204 -8.39 43.98 20.17
N VAL A 205 -9.21 43.93 19.12
CA VAL A 205 -9.42 45.02 18.16
C VAL A 205 -10.46 46.03 18.66
N SER A 206 -11.43 45.60 19.48
CA SER A 206 -12.25 46.56 20.22
C SER A 206 -11.41 47.11 21.38
N PRO A 207 -11.17 48.42 21.49
CA PRO A 207 -10.54 48.97 22.67
C PRO A 207 -11.38 48.57 23.88
N ASN A 208 -10.78 47.80 24.79
CA ASN A 208 -11.44 47.34 26.02
C ASN A 208 -12.17 48.56 26.64
N PRO A 209 -13.50 48.53 26.84
CA PRO A 209 -14.23 49.69 27.34
C PRO A 209 -13.65 50.23 28.66
N LYS A 210 -13.00 49.38 29.46
CA LYS A 210 -12.24 49.81 30.64
C LYS A 210 -11.02 50.68 30.30
N LEU A 211 -10.34 50.44 29.19
CA LEU A 211 -9.22 51.25 28.70
C LEU A 211 -9.69 52.63 28.24
N LEU A 212 -10.85 52.71 27.57
CA LEU A 212 -11.45 54.00 27.21
C LEU A 212 -11.88 54.78 28.47
N GLU A 213 -12.52 54.11 29.43
CA GLU A 213 -12.93 54.72 30.70
C GLU A 213 -11.72 55.19 31.53
N THR A 214 -10.63 54.41 31.59
CA THR A 214 -9.41 54.82 32.30
C THR A 214 -8.69 55.96 31.59
N MET A 215 -8.67 55.99 30.26
CA MET A 215 -8.13 57.10 29.48
C MET A 215 -8.94 58.38 29.69
N GLU A 216 -10.27 58.29 29.70
CA GLU A 216 -11.17 59.43 30.00
C GLU A 216 -10.94 59.97 31.41
N ARG A 217 -10.93 59.09 32.42
CA ARG A 217 -10.59 59.46 33.81
C ARG A 217 -9.21 60.07 33.93
N THR A 218 -8.22 59.52 33.23
CA THR A 218 -6.86 60.06 33.24
C THR A 218 -6.81 61.45 32.61
N SER A 219 -7.55 61.67 31.51
CA SER A 219 -7.67 62.98 30.87
C SER A 219 -8.28 64.02 31.82
N ILE A 220 -9.36 63.66 32.52
CA ILE A 220 -10.01 64.52 33.52
C ILE A 220 -9.06 64.81 34.69
N ALA A 221 -8.34 63.79 35.17
CA ALA A 221 -7.35 63.96 36.23
C ALA A 221 -6.20 64.88 35.79
N LEU A 222 -5.73 64.76 34.55
CA LEU A 222 -4.70 65.64 33.98
C LEU A 222 -5.18 67.09 33.89
N GLU A 223 -6.43 67.30 33.49
CA GLU A 223 -7.02 68.63 33.37
C GLU A 223 -7.20 69.31 34.73
N SER A 224 -7.70 68.59 35.73
CA SER A 224 -7.79 69.09 37.10
C SER A 224 -6.42 69.36 37.73
N PHE A 225 -5.42 68.53 37.42
CA PHE A 225 -4.03 68.78 37.82
C PHE A 225 -3.48 70.06 37.19
N LYS A 226 -3.67 70.24 35.88
CA LYS A 226 -3.28 71.48 35.17
C LYS A 226 -3.90 72.72 35.82
N GLN A 227 -5.21 72.70 36.09
CA GLN A 227 -5.89 73.81 36.77
C GLN A 227 -5.32 74.08 38.17
N SER A 228 -4.96 73.04 38.91
CA SER A 228 -4.34 73.18 40.23
C SER A 228 -2.96 73.82 40.14
N VAL A 229 -2.16 73.45 39.13
CA VAL A 229 -0.85 74.06 38.84
C VAL A 229 -1.00 75.52 38.43
N ASP A 230 -1.97 75.85 37.57
CA ASP A 230 -2.23 77.22 37.15
C ASP A 230 -2.65 78.10 38.35
N ASN A 231 -3.52 77.59 39.23
CA ASN A 231 -3.92 78.28 40.45
C ASN A 231 -2.77 78.46 41.44
N LEU A 232 -1.88 77.45 41.56
CA LEU A 232 -0.66 77.55 42.36
C LEU A 232 0.28 78.62 41.80
N ASN A 233 0.43 78.69 40.49
CA ASN A 233 1.27 79.69 39.84
C ASN A 233 0.72 81.11 40.06
N LEU A 234 -0.60 81.30 39.92
CA LEU A 234 -1.26 82.57 40.24
C LEU A 234 -1.09 82.95 41.72
N SER A 235 -1.22 81.99 42.63
CA SER A 235 -1.03 82.24 44.07
C SER A 235 0.41 82.57 44.42
N ALA A 236 1.39 81.90 43.79
CA ALA A 236 2.80 82.19 43.96
C ALA A 236 3.16 83.57 43.39
N GLU A 237 2.57 83.97 42.27
CA GLU A 237 2.76 85.29 41.70
C GLU A 237 2.16 86.40 42.57
N ALA A 238 0.98 86.17 43.17
CA ALA A 238 0.38 87.05 44.16
C ALA A 238 1.25 87.18 45.42
N LEU A 239 1.74 86.06 45.98
CA LEU A 239 2.66 86.06 47.12
C LEU A 239 3.96 86.81 46.80
N ARG A 240 4.53 86.61 45.61
CA ARG A 240 5.72 87.34 45.16
C ARG A 240 5.45 88.85 45.13
N LYS A 241 4.27 89.26 44.68
CA LYS A 241 3.88 90.67 44.64
C LYS A 241 3.73 91.26 46.06
N ASP A 242 3.11 90.52 46.96
CA ASP A 242 2.94 90.93 48.36
C ASP A 242 4.29 91.00 49.11
N GLU A 243 5.20 90.06 48.86
CA GLU A 243 6.56 90.10 49.40
C GLU A 243 7.35 91.30 48.85
N ILE A 244 7.21 91.62 47.56
CA ILE A 244 7.82 92.82 46.97
C ILE A 244 7.24 94.07 47.65
N GLU A 245 5.93 94.15 47.86
CA GLU A 245 5.29 95.29 48.52
C GLU A 245 5.73 95.43 49.98
N LEU A 246 5.82 94.33 50.72
CA LEU A 246 6.35 94.30 52.10
C LEU A 246 7.82 94.68 52.17
N ALA A 247 8.65 94.23 51.22
CA ALA A 247 10.06 94.59 51.14
C ALA A 247 10.23 96.08 50.81
N VAL A 248 9.46 96.61 49.86
CA VAL A 248 9.42 98.04 49.54
C VAL A 248 8.97 98.86 50.76
N ARG A 249 7.91 98.43 51.45
CA ARG A 249 7.43 99.09 52.67
C ARG A 249 8.48 99.13 53.77
N ARG A 250 9.18 98.00 54.00
CA ARG A 250 10.29 97.94 54.97
C ARG A 250 11.45 98.86 54.59
N GLU A 251 11.79 98.94 53.31
CA GLU A 251 12.88 99.82 52.86
C GLU A 251 12.48 101.30 52.93
N VAL A 252 11.23 101.64 52.63
CA VAL A 252 10.68 102.99 52.82
C VAL A 252 10.64 103.36 54.30
N GLU A 253 10.20 102.46 55.18
CA GLU A 253 10.25 102.65 56.64
C GLU A 253 11.70 102.84 57.13
N ARG A 254 12.65 102.04 56.63
CA ARG A 254 14.08 102.22 56.94
C ARG A 254 14.58 103.59 56.48
N ILE A 255 14.26 104.03 55.27
CA ILE A 255 14.65 105.35 54.74
C ILE A 255 14.02 106.48 55.58
N LEU A 256 12.75 106.35 55.97
CA LEU A 256 12.06 107.33 56.82
C LEU A 256 12.66 107.41 58.22
N VAL A 257 12.95 106.27 58.85
CA VAL A 257 13.62 106.22 60.16
C VAL A 257 15.04 106.77 60.07
N GLN A 258 15.76 106.48 58.99
CA GLN A 258 17.10 107.01 58.77
C GLN A 258 17.09 108.53 58.52
N LYS A 259 16.04 109.08 57.89
CA LYS A 259 15.85 110.53 57.77
C LYS A 259 15.42 111.20 59.08
N LEU A 260 14.63 110.53 59.93
CA LEU A 260 14.25 111.02 61.26
C LEU A 260 15.39 110.95 62.28
N SER A 261 16.33 110.02 62.11
CA SER A 261 17.54 109.91 62.95
C SER A 261 18.65 110.89 62.57
N ASN A 262 18.57 111.54 61.40
CA ASN A 262 19.56 112.50 60.89
C ASN A 262 19.04 113.95 60.88
N SER A 263 18.02 114.25 61.68
CA SER A 263 17.53 115.62 61.95
C SER A 263 17.52 115.87 63.45
#